data_AF-A0A1T3BTE9-F1
#
_entry.id   AF-A0A1T3BTE9-F1
#
_cell.length_a   1.000
_cell.length_b   1.000
_cell.length_c   1.000
_cell.angle_alpha   90.00
_cell.angle_beta   90.00
_cell.angle_gamma   90.00
#
_symmetry.space_group_name_H-M   'P 1'
#
loop_
_entity.id
_entity.type
_entity.pdbx_description
1 polymer ?
#
loop_
_entity_poly.entity_id
_entity_poly.type
_entity_poly.pdbx_seq_one_letter_code
_entity_poly.pdbx_strand_id
1 'polypeptide(L)'
;MIDDPEVAYRSTAVFYQDFLIRYRIHSVSEFLPNISQFCRKLVIAQTSIQTSIDEEDAVREEWKHVLHLSKSLENDVLSCILPVAQVAVTGKLCPSDAVLTSLYGTYSLSRARRLLIYFEDHGLIVIHTDFSGKRVVTFLVSI
;
A
#
# COMPACT_ATOMS: atom_id res chain seq x y z
N MET A 1 0.16 -7.77 -22.96
CA MET A 1 -1.16 -7.14 -22.87
C MET A 1 -1.52 -7.07 -21.39
N ILE A 2 -1.05 -6.02 -20.71
CA ILE A 2 -1.27 -5.77 -19.28
C ILE A 2 -2.08 -4.47 -19.25
N ASP A 3 -3.38 -4.60 -19.49
CA ASP A 3 -4.35 -3.51 -19.40
C ASP A 3 -5.72 -4.12 -19.05
N ASP A 4 -5.71 -5.09 -18.15
CA ASP A 4 -6.93 -5.72 -17.66
C ASP A 4 -7.18 -5.19 -16.23
N PRO A 5 -8.17 -4.30 -16.04
CA PRO A 5 -8.48 -3.72 -14.74
C PRO A 5 -8.97 -4.77 -13.73
N GLU A 6 -9.30 -6.00 -14.17
CA GLU A 6 -9.61 -7.13 -13.28
C GLU A 6 -8.36 -7.83 -12.71
N VAL A 7 -7.16 -7.58 -13.24
CA VAL A 7 -5.91 -8.12 -12.65
C VAL A 7 -5.68 -7.54 -11.25
N ALA A 8 -6.08 -6.28 -11.03
CA ALA A 8 -6.10 -5.66 -9.71
C ALA A 8 -7.13 -6.29 -8.76
N TYR A 9 -8.14 -6.99 -9.30
CA TYR A 9 -9.21 -7.68 -8.57
C TYR A 9 -8.96 -9.18 -8.38
N ARG A 10 -7.82 -9.74 -8.81
CA ARG A 10 -7.47 -11.11 -8.43
C ARG A 10 -7.35 -11.17 -6.92
N SER A 11 -8.38 -11.73 -6.29
CA SER A 11 -8.49 -11.91 -4.84
C SER A 11 -7.15 -12.41 -4.31
N THR A 12 -6.67 -11.80 -3.22
CA THR A 12 -5.42 -12.20 -2.55
C THR A 12 -5.36 -13.71 -2.28
N ALA A 13 -6.52 -14.37 -2.17
CA ALA A 13 -6.67 -15.82 -2.11
C ALA A 13 -6.11 -16.57 -3.34
N VAL A 14 -6.33 -16.06 -4.56
CA VAL A 14 -5.81 -16.64 -5.81
C VAL A 14 -4.29 -16.52 -5.88
N PHE A 15 -3.75 -15.36 -5.49
CA PHE A 15 -2.29 -15.16 -5.41
C PHE A 15 -1.67 -16.05 -4.33
N TYR A 16 -2.35 -16.24 -3.20
CA TYR A 16 -1.88 -17.15 -2.16
C TYR A 16 -1.90 -18.60 -2.64
N GLN A 17 -2.94 -19.03 -3.35
CA GLN A 17 -3.01 -20.39 -3.89
C GLN A 17 -1.91 -20.66 -4.92
N ASP A 18 -1.64 -19.73 -5.85
CA ASP A 18 -0.53 -19.84 -6.79
C ASP A 18 0.83 -19.86 -6.07
N PHE A 19 0.99 -19.02 -5.04
CA PHE A 19 2.18 -19.02 -4.19
C PHE A 19 2.39 -20.37 -3.50
N LEU A 20 1.34 -20.98 -2.92
CA LEU A 20 1.44 -22.30 -2.29
C LEU A 20 1.88 -23.38 -3.28
N ILE A 21 1.36 -23.34 -4.51
CA ILE A 21 1.72 -24.28 -5.58
C ILE A 21 3.21 -24.15 -5.92
N ARG A 22 3.69 -22.93 -6.17
CA ARG A 22 5.10 -22.67 -6.51
C ARG A 22 6.04 -22.97 -5.35
N TYR A 23 5.66 -22.61 -4.13
CA TYR A 23 6.43 -22.89 -2.92
C TYR A 23 6.67 -24.40 -2.75
N ARG A 24 5.62 -25.21 -3.00
CA ARG A 24 5.71 -26.67 -2.94
C ARG A 24 6.60 -27.25 -4.05
N ILE A 25 6.53 -26.70 -5.27
CA ILE A 25 7.41 -27.10 -6.38
C ILE A 25 8.87 -26.82 -6.06
N HIS A 26 9.17 -25.65 -5.49
CA HIS A 26 10.53 -25.22 -5.18
C HIS A 26 11.10 -25.80 -3.87
N SER A 27 10.30 -26.57 -3.10
CA SER A 27 10.71 -27.23 -1.84
C SER A 27 11.50 -26.31 -0.92
N VAL A 28 11.10 -25.03 -0.86
CA VAL A 28 11.74 -24.04 0.02
C VAL A 28 11.46 -24.49 1.45
N SER A 29 12.49 -24.88 2.19
CA SER A 29 12.35 -25.64 3.43
C SER A 29 12.15 -24.79 4.68
N GLU A 30 12.28 -23.46 4.59
CA GLU A 30 12.57 -22.69 5.80
C GLU A 30 11.34 -22.09 6.49
N PHE A 31 10.27 -21.72 5.76
CA PHE A 31 9.04 -21.24 6.40
C PHE A 31 7.92 -20.96 5.38
N LEU A 32 6.77 -21.62 5.52
CA LEU A 32 5.58 -21.31 4.72
C LEU A 32 4.81 -20.16 5.40
N PRO A 33 4.76 -18.95 4.81
CA PRO A 33 4.01 -17.86 5.41
C PRO A 33 2.52 -18.19 5.42
N ASN A 34 1.86 -17.89 6.54
CA ASN A 34 0.41 -17.93 6.58
C ASN A 34 -0.18 -16.84 5.66
N ILE A 35 -1.49 -16.91 5.39
CA ILE A 35 -2.17 -15.98 4.50
C ILE A 35 -1.91 -14.51 4.88
N SER A 36 -1.96 -14.17 6.16
CA SER A 36 -1.75 -12.81 6.67
C SER A 36 -0.34 -12.30 6.39
N GLN A 37 0.67 -13.13 6.62
CA GLN A 37 2.08 -12.81 6.33
C GLN A 37 2.34 -12.69 4.82
N PHE A 38 1.66 -13.51 4.01
CA PHE A 38 1.71 -13.41 2.55
C PHE A 38 1.10 -12.10 2.06
N CYS A 39 -0.11 -11.75 2.50
CA CYS A 39 -0.77 -10.48 2.15
C CYS A 39 0.14 -9.29 2.47
N ARG A 40 0.73 -9.27 3.66
CA ARG A 40 1.68 -8.22 4.08
C ARG A 40 2.87 -8.11 3.13
N LYS A 41 3.53 -9.24 2.85
CA LYS A 41 4.69 -9.27 1.94
C LYS A 41 4.31 -8.85 0.52
N LEU A 42 3.13 -9.25 0.05
CA LEU A 42 2.62 -8.89 -1.27
C LEU A 42 2.42 -7.38 -1.39
N VAL A 43 1.74 -6.75 -0.44
CA VAL A 43 1.51 -5.28 -0.45
C VAL A 43 2.84 -4.53 -0.40
N ILE A 44 3.75 -4.92 0.50
CA ILE A 44 5.07 -4.30 0.61
C ILE A 44 5.85 -4.44 -0.70
N ALA A 45 5.81 -5.61 -1.34
CA ALA A 45 6.52 -5.85 -2.58
C ALA A 45 5.92 -5.03 -3.74
N GLN A 46 4.59 -5.01 -3.88
CA GLN A 46 3.89 -4.24 -4.92
C GLN A 46 4.21 -2.76 -4.83
N THR A 47 4.19 -2.17 -3.63
CA THR A 47 4.51 -0.76 -3.46
C THR A 47 6.00 -0.47 -3.58
N SER A 48 6.88 -1.33 -3.05
CA SER A 48 8.33 -1.14 -3.15
C SER A 48 8.84 -1.20 -4.60
N ILE A 49 8.28 -2.09 -5.43
CA ILE A 49 8.62 -2.16 -6.86
C ILE A 49 8.36 -0.80 -7.52
N GLN A 50 7.21 -0.20 -7.23
CA GLN A 50 6.75 1.03 -7.86
C GLN A 50 7.50 2.29 -7.38
N THR A 51 8.17 2.25 -6.22
CA THR A 51 9.05 3.33 -5.69
C THR A 51 10.53 3.15 -6.10
N SER A 52 10.96 1.94 -6.49
CA SER A 52 12.39 1.64 -6.70
C SER A 52 12.99 2.13 -8.02
N ILE A 53 12.15 2.45 -9.02
CA ILE A 53 12.56 2.49 -10.43
C ILE A 53 13.27 3.80 -10.82
N ASP A 54 12.93 4.96 -10.24
CA ASP A 54 13.47 6.27 -10.70
C ASP A 54 13.66 7.33 -9.59
N GLU A 55 13.57 6.95 -8.31
CA GLU A 55 13.42 7.94 -7.23
C GLU A 55 14.75 8.35 -6.54
N GLU A 56 14.82 9.63 -6.16
CA GLU A 56 15.93 10.30 -5.46
C GLU A 56 16.25 9.70 -4.08
N ASP A 57 17.47 9.91 -3.58
CA ASP A 57 17.91 9.37 -2.28
C ASP A 57 17.01 9.81 -1.11
N ALA A 58 16.47 11.03 -1.16
CA ALA A 58 15.50 11.51 -0.16
C ALA A 58 14.23 10.65 -0.13
N VAL A 59 13.63 10.40 -1.29
CA VAL A 59 12.43 9.54 -1.46
C VAL A 59 12.70 8.13 -0.94
N ARG A 60 13.93 7.61 -1.12
CA ARG A 60 14.34 6.30 -0.59
C ARG A 60 14.42 6.27 0.93
N GLU A 61 14.91 7.33 1.57
CA GLU A 61 14.93 7.43 3.04
C GLU A 61 13.53 7.58 3.63
N GLU A 62 12.66 8.38 3.01
CA GLU A 62 11.25 8.48 3.41
C GLU A 62 10.55 7.13 3.28
N TRP A 63 10.79 6.41 2.18
CA TRP A 63 10.25 5.07 1.97
C TRP A 63 10.73 4.06 3.03
N LYS A 64 12.01 4.12 3.45
CA LYS A 64 12.50 3.30 4.57
C LYS A 64 11.76 3.61 5.87
N HIS A 65 11.44 4.88 6.12
CA HIS A 65 10.67 5.27 7.29
C HIS A 65 9.23 4.75 7.24
N VAL A 66 8.56 4.86 6.08
CA VAL A 66 7.25 4.23 5.82
C VAL A 66 7.29 2.74 6.13
N LEU A 67 8.30 2.03 5.61
CA LEU A 67 8.47 0.59 5.85
C LEU A 67 8.71 0.29 7.34
N HIS A 68 9.43 1.14 8.07
CA HIS A 68 9.63 0.99 9.51
C HIS A 68 8.31 1.12 10.28
N LEU A 69 7.54 2.19 10.05
CA LEU A 69 6.24 2.43 10.69
C LEU A 69 5.24 1.31 10.37
N SER A 70 5.27 0.83 9.13
CA SER A 70 4.41 -0.27 8.67
C SER A 70 4.59 -1.55 9.48
N LYS A 71 5.73 -1.75 10.17
CA LYS A 71 5.98 -2.93 11.01
C LYS A 71 4.98 -3.07 12.17
N SER A 72 4.51 -1.94 12.70
CA SER A 72 3.57 -1.89 13.82
C SER A 72 2.09 -2.04 13.43
N LEU A 73 1.79 -1.96 12.12
CA LEU A 73 0.41 -1.93 11.63
C LEU A 73 -0.15 -3.34 11.39
N GLU A 74 -1.45 -3.48 11.63
CA GLU A 74 -2.24 -4.65 11.23
C GLU A 74 -2.36 -4.74 9.70
N ASN A 75 -2.58 -5.95 9.17
CA ASN A 75 -2.54 -6.19 7.72
C ASN A 75 -3.61 -5.41 6.94
N ASP A 76 -4.78 -5.25 7.54
CA ASP A 76 -5.92 -4.55 6.92
C ASP A 76 -5.61 -3.06 6.76
N VAL A 77 -4.92 -2.49 7.76
CA VAL A 77 -4.43 -1.10 7.75
C VAL A 77 -3.24 -0.96 6.79
N LEU A 78 -2.32 -1.92 6.81
CA LEU A 78 -1.11 -1.95 5.98
C LEU A 78 -1.42 -1.98 4.48
N SER A 79 -2.45 -2.73 4.07
CA SER A 79 -2.92 -2.83 2.68
C SER A 79 -3.40 -1.49 2.12
N CYS A 80 -3.78 -0.57 3.00
CA CYS A 80 -4.36 0.71 2.61
C CYS A 80 -3.39 1.88 2.76
N ILE A 81 -2.55 1.87 3.79
CA ILE A 81 -1.56 2.94 4.03
C ILE A 81 -0.42 2.88 3.02
N LEU A 82 0.08 1.70 2.66
CA LEU A 82 1.27 1.59 1.82
C LEU A 82 1.08 2.21 0.42
N PRO A 83 -0.05 2.01 -0.28
CA PRO A 83 -0.32 2.71 -1.54
C PRO A 83 -0.44 4.23 -1.37
N VAL A 84 -1.03 4.70 -0.27
CA VAL A 84 -1.18 6.14 0.01
C VAL A 84 0.17 6.77 0.35
N ALA A 85 0.95 6.14 1.22
CA ALA A 85 2.28 6.58 1.61
C ALA A 85 3.24 6.57 0.42
N GLN A 86 3.14 5.58 -0.48
CA GLN A 86 3.90 5.57 -1.72
C GLN A 86 3.63 6.82 -2.56
N VAL A 87 2.35 7.14 -2.77
CA VAL A 87 1.95 8.31 -3.55
C VAL A 87 2.42 9.60 -2.86
N ALA A 88 2.36 9.63 -1.53
CA ALA A 88 2.81 10.76 -0.72
C ALA A 88 4.33 11.00 -0.79
N VAL A 89 5.13 9.93 -0.72
CA VAL A 89 6.60 9.95 -0.80
C VAL A 89 7.08 10.26 -2.23
N THR A 90 6.36 9.78 -3.25
CA THR A 90 6.70 10.05 -4.68
C THR A 90 6.08 11.32 -5.24
N GLY A 91 5.38 12.11 -4.41
CA GLY A 91 4.71 13.35 -4.84
C GLY A 91 3.62 13.17 -5.90
N LYS A 92 3.07 11.95 -6.02
CA LYS A 92 2.02 11.61 -7.00
C LYS A 92 0.65 12.06 -6.50
N LEU A 93 -0.34 12.08 -7.40
CA LEU A 93 -1.72 12.43 -7.03
C LEU A 93 -2.35 11.36 -6.14
N CYS A 94 -3.02 11.81 -5.07
CA CYS A 94 -3.75 10.92 -4.17
C CYS A 94 -4.79 10.10 -4.97
N PRO A 95 -4.85 8.76 -4.75
CA PRO A 95 -5.90 7.94 -5.34
C PRO A 95 -7.29 8.44 -4.93
N SER A 96 -8.27 8.23 -5.82
CA SER A 96 -9.66 8.61 -5.57
C SER A 96 -10.28 7.75 -4.46
N ASP A 97 -11.37 8.22 -3.86
CA ASP A 97 -12.09 7.44 -2.83
C ASP A 97 -12.50 6.05 -3.35
N ALA A 98 -12.81 5.92 -4.65
CA ALA A 98 -13.16 4.66 -5.29
C ALA A 98 -11.99 3.65 -5.31
N VAL A 99 -10.78 4.13 -5.57
CA VAL A 99 -9.57 3.30 -5.51
C VAL A 99 -9.25 2.92 -4.07
N LEU A 100 -9.40 3.85 -3.12
CA LEU A 100 -9.22 3.59 -1.70
C LEU A 100 -10.22 2.56 -1.15
N THR A 101 -11.48 2.62 -1.59
CA THR A 101 -12.49 1.61 -1.22
C THR A 101 -12.13 0.21 -1.71
N SER A 102 -11.62 0.10 -2.94
CA SER A 102 -11.16 -1.17 -3.51
C SER A 102 -9.96 -1.74 -2.75
N LEU A 103 -8.96 -0.90 -2.45
CA LEU A 103 -7.78 -1.29 -1.66
C LEU A 103 -8.14 -1.75 -0.24
N TYR A 104 -9.14 -1.11 0.38
CA TYR A 104 -9.63 -1.47 1.72
C TYR A 104 -10.61 -2.66 1.71
N GLY A 105 -11.09 -3.10 0.54
CA GLY A 105 -12.13 -4.13 0.46
C GLY A 105 -13.48 -3.70 1.05
N THR A 106 -13.75 -2.39 1.11
CA THR A 106 -15.04 -1.83 1.56
C THR A 106 -15.73 -1.10 0.43
N TYR A 107 -17.05 -1.18 0.33
CA TYR A 107 -17.83 -0.33 -0.59
C TYR A 107 -18.19 1.03 0.02
N SER A 108 -17.79 1.30 1.28
CA SER A 108 -18.12 2.53 1.99
C SER A 108 -17.04 3.61 1.81
N LEU A 109 -17.39 4.65 1.04
CA LEU A 109 -16.56 5.85 0.85
C LEU A 109 -16.26 6.56 2.19
N SER A 110 -17.21 6.56 3.12
CA SER A 110 -17.03 7.14 4.45
C SER A 110 -15.95 6.44 5.25
N ARG A 111 -15.83 5.10 5.13
CA ARG A 111 -14.75 4.35 5.78
C ARG A 111 -13.39 4.68 5.16
N ALA A 112 -13.32 4.79 3.84
CA ALA A 112 -12.09 5.21 3.16
C ALA A 112 -11.63 6.61 3.60
N ARG A 113 -12.56 7.56 3.78
CA ARG A 113 -12.23 8.91 4.30
C ARG A 113 -11.78 8.91 5.75
N ARG A 114 -12.45 8.15 6.63
CA ARG A 114 -12.02 8.02 8.03
C ARG A 114 -10.63 7.43 8.16
N LEU A 115 -10.26 6.54 7.26
CA LEU A 115 -8.93 5.93 7.25
C LEU A 115 -7.84 6.97 6.97
N LEU A 116 -8.08 7.85 5.99
CA LEU A 116 -7.18 8.95 5.70
C LEU A 116 -7.03 9.91 6.89
N ILE A 117 -8.14 10.25 7.56
CA ILE A 117 -8.12 11.07 8.78
C ILE A 117 -7.35 10.36 9.90
N TYR A 118 -7.57 9.06 10.10
CA TYR A 118 -6.83 8.27 11.08
C TYR A 118 -5.32 8.36 10.83
N PHE A 119 -4.86 8.29 9.58
CA PHE A 119 -3.44 8.41 9.26
C PHE A 119 -2.88 9.80 9.47
N GLU A 120 -3.67 10.84 9.21
CA GLU A 120 -3.32 12.22 9.50
C GLU A 120 -3.20 12.46 11.02
N ASP A 121 -4.15 11.96 11.80
CA ASP A 121 -4.14 12.05 13.27
C ASP A 121 -2.92 11.34 13.90
N HIS A 122 -2.42 10.27 13.25
CA HIS A 122 -1.24 9.53 13.70
C HIS A 122 0.08 10.14 13.18
N GLY A 123 0.03 11.29 12.50
CA GLY A 123 1.20 11.98 11.98
C GLY A 123 1.92 11.20 10.88
N LEU A 124 1.22 10.32 10.16
CA LEU A 124 1.81 9.53 9.07
C LEU A 124 1.78 10.28 7.74
N ILE A 125 0.70 11.03 7.51
CA ILE A 125 0.49 11.80 6.28
C ILE A 125 -0.10 13.16 6.64
N VAL A 126 0.06 14.14 5.76
CA VAL A 126 -0.79 15.33 5.74
C VAL A 126 -1.62 15.34 4.47
N ILE A 127 -2.88 15.74 4.61
CA ILE A 127 -3.80 15.84 3.50
C ILE A 127 -4.10 17.31 3.25
N HIS A 128 -3.78 17.76 2.06
CA HIS A 128 -4.09 19.10 1.59
C HIS A 128 -5.01 19.04 0.39
N THR A 129 -5.79 20.10 0.18
CA THR A 129 -6.58 20.26 -1.03
C THR A 129 -5.90 21.30 -1.90
N ASP A 130 -5.60 20.95 -3.16
CA ASP A 130 -5.04 21.90 -4.12
C ASP A 130 -6.09 22.94 -4.54
N PHE A 131 -5.66 23.96 -5.28
CA PHE A 131 -6.57 24.99 -5.82
C PHE A 131 -7.60 24.45 -6.84
N SER A 132 -7.41 23.22 -7.33
CA SER A 132 -8.32 22.52 -8.24
C SER A 132 -9.34 21.63 -7.52
N GLY A 133 -9.33 21.59 -6.17
CA GLY A 133 -10.20 20.74 -5.37
C GLY A 133 -9.76 19.27 -5.28
N LYS A 134 -8.55 18.93 -5.74
CA LYS A 134 -7.98 17.58 -5.64
C LYS A 134 -7.21 17.42 -4.33
N ARG A 135 -7.30 16.24 -3.73
CA ARG A 135 -6.49 15.90 -2.55
C ARG A 135 -5.06 15.62 -2.97
N VAL A 136 -4.13 16.28 -2.31
CA VAL A 136 -2.70 16.01 -2.36
C VAL A 136 -2.32 15.47 -0.99
N VAL A 137 -1.60 14.34 -0.97
CA VAL A 137 -1.12 13.73 0.26
C VAL A 137 0.38 13.88 0.30
N THR A 138 0.92 14.30 1.43
CA THR A 138 2.36 14.43 1.66
C THR A 138 2.75 13.59 2.86
N PHE A 139 3.89 12.91 2.78
CA PHE A 139 4.35 12.07 3.88
C PHE A 139 5.03 12.96 4.93
N LEU A 140 4.74 12.72 6.21
CA LEU A 140 5.39 13.44 7.31
C LEU A 140 6.72 12.78 7.65
N VAL A 141 7.81 13.41 7.25
CA VAL A 141 9.11 13.14 7.86
C VAL A 141 9.19 13.99 9.11
N SER A 142 9.01 13.38 10.29
CA SER A 142 9.45 14.01 11.52
C SER A 142 10.97 14.17 11.43
N ILE A 143 11.42 15.41 11.25
CA ILE A 143 12.82 15.86 11.32
C ILE A 143 13.31 15.73 12.76
#